data_AF-A0A9D7YY47-F1
#
_entry.id   AF-A0A9D7YY47-F1
#
_cell.length_a   1.000
_cell.length_b   1.000
_cell.length_c   1.000
_cell.angle_alpha   90.00
_cell.angle_beta   90.00
_cell.angle_gamma   90.00
#
_symmetry.space_group_name_H-M   'P 1'
#
loop_
_entity.id
_entity.type
_entity.pdbx_description
1 polymer ?
#
loop_
_entity_poly.entity_id
_entity_poly.type
_entity_poly.pdbx_seq_one_letter_code
_entity_poly.pdbx_strand_id
1 'polypeptide(L)'
;MIIALTAHAFEEQREAMIKAGCDDFINKPFREAELLEKLQEYLQVQYIYQEQSYQIVPDQEKAESMLTLTNLAAMISAMSPQWVKQIYNAAAQCSDDLILQLIEEIPLENAALRDSIGNLAHNFEFEKIMELTK
;
A
#
# COMPACT_ATOMS: atom_id res chain seq x y z
N MET A 1 -1.83 22.56 10.51
CA MET A 1 -2.24 21.21 10.93
C MET A 1 -1.14 20.22 10.61
N ILE A 2 -0.31 19.94 11.60
CA ILE A 2 0.71 18.89 11.59
C ILE A 2 0.39 17.94 12.75
N ILE A 3 0.07 16.69 12.44
CA ILE A 3 -0.17 15.63 13.45
C ILE A 3 1.02 14.66 13.42
N ALA A 4 1.74 14.54 14.53
CA ALA A 4 2.93 13.69 14.62
C ALA A 4 2.58 12.23 14.96
N LEU A 5 3.12 11.25 14.24
CA LEU A 5 2.96 9.83 14.56
C LEU A 5 4.21 9.28 15.25
N THR A 6 4.13 8.91 16.53
CA THR A 6 5.29 8.46 17.33
C THR A 6 5.18 7.01 17.79
N ALA A 7 6.28 6.24 17.76
CA ALA A 7 6.32 4.86 18.24
C ALA A 7 6.57 4.73 19.76
N HIS A 8 6.87 5.84 20.43
CA HIS A 8 7.13 5.91 21.86
C HIS A 8 6.96 7.35 22.32
N ALA A 9 5.78 7.73 22.83
CA ALA A 9 5.64 9.02 23.51
C ALA A 9 6.00 8.87 24.99
N PHE A 10 7.22 9.26 25.37
CA PHE A 10 7.43 9.72 26.75
C PHE A 10 6.79 11.11 26.88
N GLU A 11 6.08 11.36 27.99
CA GLU A 11 5.37 12.63 28.26
C GLU A 11 6.26 13.88 28.03
N GLU A 12 7.57 13.76 28.26
CA GLU A 12 8.57 14.81 28.03
C GLU A 12 8.70 15.22 26.55
N GLN A 13 8.45 14.30 25.61
CA GLN A 13 8.49 14.60 24.18
C GLN A 13 7.22 15.32 23.70
N ARG A 14 6.11 15.22 24.46
CA ARG A 14 4.83 15.87 24.13
C ARG A 14 4.97 17.38 24.10
N GLU A 15 5.57 17.96 25.13
CA GLU A 15 5.78 19.41 25.18
C GLU A 15 6.73 19.90 24.07
N ALA A 16 7.75 19.11 23.74
CA ALA A 16 8.71 19.46 22.70
C ALA A 16 8.05 19.49 21.31
N MET A 17 7.18 18.53 21.00
CA MET A 17 6.49 18.48 19.70
C MET A 17 5.47 19.62 19.54
N ILE A 18 4.72 19.94 20.59
CA ILE A 18 3.80 21.09 20.58
C ILE A 18 4.59 22.40 20.41
N LYS A 19 5.71 22.56 21.14
CA LYS A 19 6.59 23.73 20.99
C LYS A 19 7.24 23.83 19.60
N ALA A 20 7.44 22.70 18.92
CA ALA A 20 7.96 22.65 17.56
C ALA A 20 6.91 23.03 16.48
N GLY A 21 5.66 23.29 16.88
CA GLY A 21 4.58 23.68 15.98
C GLY A 21 3.72 22.52 15.47
N CYS A 22 3.75 21.35 16.14
CA CYS A 22 2.76 20.29 15.90
C CYS A 22 1.44 20.63 16.61
N ASP A 23 0.33 20.41 15.91
CA ASP A 23 -1.02 20.64 16.44
C ASP A 23 -1.48 19.47 17.32
N ASP A 24 -1.09 18.24 16.96
CA ASP A 24 -1.39 17.05 17.76
C ASP A 24 -0.38 15.91 17.52
N PHE A 25 -0.53 14.80 18.23
CA PHE A 25 0.22 13.57 17.99
C PHE A 25 -0.64 12.32 18.25
N ILE A 26 -0.27 11.22 17.61
CA ILE A 26 -0.89 9.90 17.79
C ILE A 26 0.22 8.88 18.07
N ASN A 27 0.01 8.06 19.11
CA ASN A 27 0.93 6.99 19.48
C ASN A 27 0.70 5.76 18.61
N LYS A 28 1.79 5.17 18.09
CA LYS A 28 1.75 3.88 17.43
C LYS A 28 1.85 2.76 18.48
N PRO A 29 1.15 1.62 18.28
CA PRO A 29 0.16 1.38 17.23
C PRO A 29 -1.17 2.10 17.54
N PHE A 30 -1.74 2.77 16.54
CA PHE A 30 -3.06 3.40 16.63
C PHE A 30 -4.07 2.65 15.77
N ARG A 31 -5.36 2.88 16.05
CA ARG A 31 -6.44 2.40 15.20
C ARG A 31 -6.76 3.43 14.14
N GLU A 32 -7.10 3.01 12.93
CA GLU A 32 -7.49 3.91 11.84
C GLU A 32 -8.57 4.93 12.26
N ALA A 33 -9.56 4.49 13.04
CA ALA A 33 -10.61 5.34 13.59
C ALA A 33 -10.07 6.54 14.41
N GLU A 34 -8.99 6.35 15.18
CA GLU A 34 -8.38 7.40 16.01
C GLU A 34 -7.76 8.50 15.14
N LEU A 35 -7.12 8.12 14.02
CA LEU A 35 -6.60 9.08 13.05
C LEU A 35 -7.72 9.85 12.34
N LEU A 36 -8.77 9.14 11.92
CA LEU A 36 -9.91 9.75 11.23
C LEU A 36 -10.65 10.73 12.14
N GLU A 37 -10.87 10.38 13.42
CA GLU A 37 -11.45 11.27 14.43
C GLU A 37 -10.65 12.55 14.59
N LYS A 38 -9.31 12.45 14.67
CA LYS A 38 -8.43 13.62 14.77
C LYS A 38 -8.51 14.52 13.54
N LEU A 39 -8.48 13.94 12.36
CA LEU A 39 -8.66 14.68 11.11
C LEU A 39 -10.04 15.36 11.04
N GLN A 40 -11.10 14.71 11.52
CA GLN A 40 -12.44 15.30 11.63
C GLN A 40 -12.48 16.47 12.64
N GLU A 41 -11.82 16.35 13.79
CA GLU A 41 -11.73 17.39 14.82
C GLU A 41 -11.11 18.68 14.26
N TYR A 42 -9.96 18.56 13.59
CA TYR A 42 -9.21 19.73 13.13
C TYR A 42 -9.67 20.28 11.77
N LEU A 43 -10.12 19.43 10.85
CA LEU A 43 -10.54 19.86 9.50
C LEU A 43 -12.06 20.05 9.38
N GLN A 44 -12.84 19.66 10.39
CA GLN A 44 -14.31 19.72 10.37
C GLN A 44 -14.94 18.99 9.17
N VAL A 45 -14.31 17.91 8.72
CA VAL A 45 -14.76 17.09 7.58
C VAL A 45 -15.78 16.03 7.99
N GLN A 46 -16.55 15.54 7.02
CA GLN A 46 -17.40 14.36 7.18
C GLN A 46 -16.95 13.26 6.23
N TYR A 47 -16.76 12.06 6.77
CA TYR A 47 -16.39 10.90 5.96
C TYR A 47 -17.62 10.24 5.37
N ILE A 48 -17.57 10.02 4.06
CA ILE A 48 -18.53 9.16 3.36
C ILE A 48 -17.88 7.78 3.31
N TYR A 49 -18.27 6.91 4.23
CA TYR A 49 -17.84 5.53 4.22
C TYR A 49 -18.61 4.82 3.11
N GLN A 50 -17.89 4.27 2.14
CA GLN A 50 -18.46 3.27 1.27
C GLN A 50 -18.71 2.03 2.13
N GLU A 51 -19.94 1.54 2.20
CA GLU A 51 -20.21 0.21 2.72
C GLU A 51 -19.48 -0.79 1.82
N GLN A 52 -18.23 -1.09 2.14
CA GLN A 52 -17.66 -2.37 1.79
C GLN A 52 -18.51 -3.37 2.56
N SER A 53 -19.55 -3.87 1.91
CA SER A 53 -20.03 -5.20 2.24
C SER A 53 -18.77 -6.05 2.26
N TYR A 54 -18.32 -6.45 3.45
CA TYR A 54 -17.43 -7.60 3.60
C TYR A 54 -18.22 -8.75 2.99
N GLN A 55 -18.11 -8.88 1.68
CA GLN A 55 -18.46 -10.09 0.97
C GLN A 55 -17.57 -11.11 1.66
N ILE A 56 -18.19 -11.98 2.45
CA ILE A 56 -17.60 -13.26 2.79
C ILE A 56 -17.38 -13.89 1.42
N VAL A 57 -16.18 -13.69 0.88
CA VAL A 57 -15.82 -14.17 -0.44
C VAL A 57 -16.03 -15.67 -0.38
N PRO A 58 -16.91 -16.26 -1.21
CA PRO A 58 -17.05 -17.70 -1.26
C PRO A 58 -15.67 -18.29 -1.52
N ASP A 59 -15.37 -19.46 -0.94
CA ASP A 59 -14.10 -20.18 -1.09
C ASP A 59 -13.66 -20.33 -2.58
N GLN A 60 -14.60 -20.21 -3.51
CA GLN A 60 -14.36 -20.19 -4.96
C GLN A 60 -13.64 -18.95 -5.48
N GLU A 61 -13.94 -17.74 -4.99
CA GLU A 61 -13.24 -16.51 -5.43
C GLU A 61 -11.79 -16.45 -4.92
N LYS A 62 -11.53 -17.05 -3.76
CA LYS A 62 -10.18 -17.18 -3.21
C LYS A 62 -9.33 -18.19 -4.02
N ALA A 63 -9.97 -19.26 -4.49
CA ALA A 63 -9.34 -20.21 -5.41
C ALA A 63 -9.06 -19.55 -6.78
N GLU A 64 -10.01 -18.76 -7.31
CA GLU A 64 -9.83 -17.98 -8.53
C GLU A 64 -8.73 -16.91 -8.39
N SER A 65 -8.65 -16.23 -7.25
CA SER A 65 -7.59 -15.24 -6.98
C SER A 65 -6.21 -15.91 -6.80
N MET A 66 -6.13 -17.10 -6.20
CA MET A 66 -4.87 -17.86 -6.15
C MET A 66 -4.45 -18.36 -7.52
N LEU A 67 -5.40 -18.80 -8.36
CA LEU A 67 -5.11 -19.21 -9.74
C LEU A 67 -4.59 -18.04 -10.58
N THR A 68 -5.14 -16.84 -10.42
CA THR A 68 -4.65 -15.64 -11.11
C THR A 68 -3.26 -15.21 -10.61
N LEU A 69 -3.00 -15.22 -9.29
CA LEU A 69 -1.67 -14.94 -8.75
C LEU A 69 -0.63 -15.97 -9.20
N THR A 70 -0.98 -17.25 -9.26
CA THR A 70 -0.08 -18.33 -9.73
C THR A 70 0.26 -18.14 -11.21
N ASN A 71 -0.72 -17.75 -12.03
CA ASN A 71 -0.49 -17.42 -13.44
C ASN A 71 0.40 -16.19 -13.61
N LEU A 72 0.20 -15.14 -12.81
CA LEU A 72 1.05 -13.95 -12.82
C LEU A 72 2.49 -14.26 -12.40
N ALA A 73 2.69 -15.06 -11.35
CA ALA A 73 4.02 -15.50 -10.91
C ALA A 73 4.76 -16.30 -12.00
N ALA A 74 4.05 -17.12 -12.76
CA ALA A 74 4.62 -17.82 -13.91
C ALA A 74 5.04 -16.86 -15.03
N MET A 75 4.22 -15.82 -15.32
CA MET A 75 4.57 -14.79 -16.30
C MET A 75 5.77 -13.94 -15.84
N ILE A 76 5.88 -13.63 -14.55
CA ILE A 76 7.02 -12.91 -13.96
C ILE A 76 8.29 -13.76 -14.04
N SER A 77 8.18 -15.07 -13.81
CA SER A 77 9.32 -15.99 -13.92
C SER A 77 9.88 -16.09 -15.35
N ALA A 78 9.10 -15.72 -16.36
CA ALA A 78 9.55 -15.64 -17.75
C ALA A 78 10.29 -14.32 -18.07
N MET A 79 10.23 -13.33 -17.18
CA MET A 79 11.00 -12.08 -17.28
C MET A 79 12.46 -12.28 -16.84
N SER A 80 13.31 -11.29 -17.10
CA SER A 80 14.71 -11.37 -16.67
C SER A 80 14.80 -11.32 -15.13
N PRO A 81 15.68 -12.13 -14.50
CA PRO A 81 15.85 -12.10 -13.04
C PRO A 81 16.26 -10.73 -12.49
N GLN A 82 16.92 -9.92 -13.32
CA GLN A 82 17.33 -8.56 -12.99
C GLN A 82 16.11 -7.64 -12.87
N TRP A 83 15.19 -7.71 -13.82
CA TRP A 83 13.96 -6.93 -13.83
C TRP A 83 13.05 -7.32 -12.66
N VAL A 84 12.89 -8.62 -12.38
CA VAL A 84 12.09 -9.10 -11.24
C VAL A 84 12.63 -8.54 -9.91
N LYS A 85 13.95 -8.56 -9.74
CA LYS A 85 14.61 -7.98 -8.55
C LYS A 85 14.40 -6.46 -8.46
N GLN A 86 14.39 -5.74 -9.59
CA GLN A 86 14.13 -4.30 -9.60
C GLN A 86 12.69 -3.99 -9.17
N ILE A 87 11.69 -4.73 -9.67
CA ILE A 87 10.29 -4.58 -9.23
C ILE A 87 10.17 -4.89 -7.74
N TYR A 88 10.76 -5.99 -7.26
CA TYR A 88 10.76 -6.32 -5.84
C TYR A 88 11.33 -5.19 -4.99
N ASN A 89 12.49 -4.64 -5.38
CA ASN A 89 13.12 -3.54 -4.66
C ASN A 89 12.30 -2.25 -4.73
N ALA A 90 11.64 -1.98 -5.85
CA ALA A 90 10.77 -0.81 -6.01
C ALA A 90 9.55 -0.91 -5.09
N ALA A 91 8.92 -2.09 -5.02
CA ALA A 91 7.82 -2.38 -4.11
C ALA A 91 8.26 -2.31 -2.64
N ALA A 92 9.44 -2.86 -2.30
CA ALA A 92 10.00 -2.78 -0.95
C ALA A 92 10.34 -1.33 -0.51
N GLN A 93 10.54 -0.43 -1.47
CA GLN A 93 10.75 1.01 -1.25
C GLN A 93 9.45 1.83 -1.34
N CYS A 94 8.30 1.18 -1.55
CA CYS A 94 7.00 1.82 -1.78
C CYS A 94 7.04 2.87 -2.91
N SER A 95 7.84 2.64 -3.95
CA SER A 95 7.98 3.57 -5.07
C SER A 95 7.13 3.11 -6.25
N ASP A 96 5.93 3.68 -6.35
CA ASP A 96 5.03 3.50 -7.48
C ASP A 96 5.63 4.05 -8.77
N ASP A 97 6.28 5.23 -8.74
CA ASP A 97 6.96 5.80 -9.91
C ASP A 97 7.93 4.81 -10.57
N LEU A 98 8.78 4.16 -9.77
CA LEU A 98 9.77 3.21 -10.26
C LEU A 98 9.10 1.93 -10.78
N ILE A 99 8.03 1.47 -10.13
CA ILE A 99 7.25 0.32 -10.62
C ILE A 99 6.61 0.67 -11.97
N LEU A 100 5.98 1.83 -12.09
CA LEU A 100 5.33 2.29 -13.33
C LEU A 100 6.33 2.41 -14.48
N GLN A 101 7.56 2.88 -14.20
CA GLN A 101 8.61 2.89 -15.21
C GLN A 101 9.05 1.48 -15.63
N LEU A 102 9.21 0.57 -14.67
CA LEU A 102 9.67 -0.79 -14.95
C LEU A 102 8.63 -1.62 -15.72
N ILE A 103 7.32 -1.40 -15.51
CA ILE A 103 6.28 -2.12 -16.25
C ILE A 103 6.17 -1.68 -17.72
N GLU A 104 6.68 -0.50 -18.09
CA GLU A 104 6.79 -0.10 -19.51
C GLU A 104 7.77 -0.98 -20.29
N GLU A 105 8.76 -1.56 -19.61
CA GLU A 105 9.71 -2.51 -20.21
C GLU A 105 9.08 -3.88 -20.50
N ILE A 106 7.86 -4.15 -20.01
CA ILE A 106 7.16 -5.41 -20.23
C ILE A 106 6.69 -5.50 -21.70
N PRO A 107 7.04 -6.58 -22.44
CA PRO A 107 6.59 -6.79 -23.81
C PRO A 107 5.06 -6.68 -23.96
N LEU A 108 4.60 -6.21 -25.13
CA LEU A 108 3.16 -6.09 -25.44
C LEU A 108 2.40 -7.42 -25.31
N GLU A 109 3.08 -8.54 -25.53
CA GLU A 109 2.54 -9.90 -25.37
C GLU A 109 2.12 -10.20 -23.91
N ASN A 110 2.72 -9.50 -22.94
CA ASN A 110 2.44 -9.63 -21.51
C ASN A 110 1.64 -8.42 -20.98
N ALA A 111 0.77 -7.82 -21.79
CA ALA A 111 -0.04 -6.66 -21.38
C ALA A 111 -0.84 -6.94 -20.08
N ALA A 112 -1.38 -8.15 -19.90
CA ALA A 112 -2.08 -8.53 -18.68
C ALA A 112 -1.20 -8.44 -17.41
N LEU A 113 0.09 -8.76 -17.52
CA LEU A 113 1.04 -8.61 -16.41
C LEU A 113 1.30 -7.13 -16.10
N ARG A 114 1.50 -6.32 -17.15
CA ARG A 114 1.69 -4.87 -17.03
C ARG A 114 0.50 -4.23 -16.30
N ASP A 115 -0.72 -4.54 -16.75
CA ASP A 115 -1.94 -3.97 -16.18
C ASP A 115 -2.16 -4.44 -14.74
N SER A 116 -1.86 -5.70 -14.43
CA SER A 116 -1.98 -6.24 -13.07
C SER A 116 -1.01 -5.56 -12.10
N ILE A 117 0.28 -5.48 -12.44
CA ILE A 117 1.28 -4.81 -11.59
C ILE A 117 0.98 -3.31 -11.49
N GLY A 118 0.57 -2.68 -12.59
CA GLY A 118 0.15 -1.28 -12.60
C GLY A 118 -1.01 -1.02 -11.66
N ASN A 119 -2.07 -1.84 -11.69
CA ASN A 119 -3.21 -1.70 -10.78
C ASN A 119 -2.80 -1.87 -9.31
N LEU A 120 -1.97 -2.87 -9.01
CA LEU A 120 -1.45 -3.08 -7.65
C LEU A 120 -0.64 -1.87 -7.17
N ALA A 121 0.18 -1.27 -8.04
CA ALA A 121 0.96 -0.08 -7.70
C ALA A 121 0.07 1.15 -7.43
N HIS A 122 -0.93 1.41 -8.28
CA HIS A 122 -1.87 2.52 -8.09
C HIS A 122 -2.72 2.37 -6.81
N ASN A 123 -3.01 1.13 -6.40
CA ASN A 123 -3.74 0.84 -5.17
C ASN A 123 -2.83 0.72 -3.93
N PHE A 124 -1.53 1.02 -4.05
CA PHE A 124 -0.53 0.89 -2.99
C PHE A 124 -0.42 -0.53 -2.40
N GLU A 125 -0.77 -1.56 -3.18
CA GLU A 125 -0.74 -2.98 -2.80
C GLU A 125 0.66 -3.60 -2.98
N PHE A 126 1.70 -2.91 -2.50
CA PHE A 126 3.10 -3.30 -2.71
C PHE A 126 3.46 -4.66 -2.12
N GLU A 127 2.81 -5.07 -1.04
CA GLU A 127 3.02 -6.39 -0.42
C GLU A 127 2.70 -7.53 -1.41
N LYS A 128 1.59 -7.40 -2.17
CA LYS A 128 1.22 -8.38 -3.20
C LYS A 128 2.24 -8.42 -4.34
N ILE A 129 2.79 -7.26 -4.72
CA ILE A 129 3.85 -7.18 -5.74
C ILE A 129 5.12 -7.90 -5.25
N MET A 130 5.48 -7.73 -3.97
CA MET A 130 6.62 -8.43 -3.37
C MET A 130 6.41 -9.95 -3.30
N GLU A 131 5.20 -10.41 -2.99
CA GLU A 131 4.86 -11.85 -3.01
C GLU A 131 4.99 -12.46 -4.41
N LEU A 132 4.58 -11.71 -5.43
CA LEU A 132 4.66 -12.11 -6.83
C LEU A 132 6.09 -12.15 -7.40
N THR A 133 7.04 -11.45 -6.77
CA THR A 133 8.43 -11.27 -7.24
C THR A 133 9.47 -11.93 -6.34
N LYS A 134 9.03 -12.87 -5.50
CA LYS A 134 9.86 -13.59 -4.53
C LYS A 134 10.70 -14.71 -5.13
#